data_AF-A0A1G6Q1A8-F1
#
_entry.id   AF-A0A1G6Q1A8-F1
#
_cell.length_a   1.000
_cell.length_b   1.000
_cell.length_c   1.000
_cell.angle_alpha   90.00
_cell.angle_beta   90.00
_cell.angle_gamma   90.00
#
_symmetry.space_group_name_H-M   'P 1'
#
loop_
_entity.id
_entity.type
_entity.pdbx_description
1 polymer ?
#
loop_
_entity_poly.entity_id
_entity_poly.type
_entity_poly.pdbx_seq_one_letter_code
_entity_poly.pdbx_strand_id
1 'polypeptide(L)'
;MPRTIESIVENHRVAAERRTAGKPVWDMTIDIKSILHEDQSNTSNEHAAKVANRIGALLRSSVPTAWLEYGSSRVDFTLLEIVEGMEAQEPDSYEGETAFTPLDDLNNMLDQLYDWSDRQRVWLGP
;
A
#
# COMPACT_ATOMS: atom_id res chain seq x y z
N MET A 1 3.77 -9.15 -7.90
CA MET A 1 3.72 -9.53 -9.33
C MET A 1 4.29 -8.37 -10.13
N PRO A 2 5.04 -8.60 -11.23
CA PRO A 2 5.54 -7.50 -12.03
C PRO A 2 4.38 -6.76 -12.73
N ARG A 3 4.40 -5.43 -12.66
CA ARG A 3 3.47 -4.55 -13.40
C ARG A 3 3.69 -4.72 -14.91
N THR A 4 2.67 -5.18 -15.64
CA THR A 4 2.76 -5.38 -17.09
C THR A 4 1.90 -4.34 -17.83
N ILE A 5 2.21 -4.10 -19.11
CA ILE A 5 1.35 -3.26 -19.98
C ILE A 5 -0.08 -3.80 -19.99
N GLU A 6 -0.24 -5.13 -19.97
CA GLU A 6 -1.53 -5.81 -19.93
C GLU A 6 -2.30 -5.50 -18.64
N SER A 7 -1.65 -5.54 -17.47
CA SER A 7 -2.31 -5.21 -16.21
C SER A 7 -2.73 -3.74 -16.16
N ILE A 8 -1.94 -2.84 -16.74
CA ILE A 8 -2.27 -1.41 -16.86
C ILE A 8 -3.50 -1.22 -17.76
N VAL A 9 -3.49 -1.81 -18.96
CA VAL A 9 -4.61 -1.70 -19.93
C VAL A 9 -5.90 -2.26 -19.32
N GLU A 10 -5.82 -3.39 -18.63
CA GLU A 10 -6.95 -4.00 -17.95
C GLU A 10 -7.52 -3.09 -16.84
N ASN A 11 -6.65 -2.46 -16.05
CA ASN A 11 -7.08 -1.50 -15.04
C ASN A 11 -7.81 -0.29 -15.65
N HIS A 12 -7.33 0.21 -16.79
CA HIS A 12 -8.01 1.27 -17.52
C HIS A 12 -9.36 0.83 -18.09
N ARG A 13 -9.46 -0.41 -18.60
CA ARG A 13 -10.71 -0.98 -19.12
C ARG A 13 -11.76 -1.06 -18.02
N VAL A 14 -11.42 -1.62 -16.85
CA VAL A 14 -12.33 -1.72 -15.70
C VAL A 14 -12.80 -0.34 -15.23
N ALA A 15 -11.90 0.65 -15.19
CA ALA A 15 -12.25 2.02 -14.82
C ALA A 15 -13.21 2.68 -15.83
N ALA A 16 -13.01 2.42 -17.13
CA ALA A 16 -13.90 2.92 -18.18
C ALA A 16 -15.29 2.27 -18.10
N GLU A 17 -15.36 0.95 -17.90
CA GLU A 17 -16.62 0.21 -17.77
C GLU A 17 -17.45 0.68 -16.57
N ARG A 18 -16.79 0.97 -15.43
CA ARG A 18 -17.46 1.56 -14.27
C ARG A 18 -18.05 2.93 -14.56
N ARG A 19 -17.31 3.79 -15.27
CA ARG A 19 -17.81 5.11 -15.69
C ARG A 19 -19.02 4.97 -16.61
N THR A 20 -18.97 4.07 -17.59
CA THR A 20 -20.09 3.78 -18.48
C THR A 20 -21.30 3.25 -17.72
N ALA A 21 -21.08 2.46 -16.66
CA ALA A 21 -22.12 1.96 -15.77
C ALA A 21 -22.59 2.98 -14.70
N GLY A 22 -22.08 4.21 -14.69
CA GLY A 22 -22.43 5.25 -13.72
C GLY A 22 -21.93 5.00 -12.29
N LYS A 23 -20.98 4.07 -12.10
CA LYS A 23 -20.41 3.76 -10.78
C LYS A 23 -19.19 4.66 -10.50
N PRO A 24 -18.91 4.97 -9.22
CA PRO A 24 -17.62 5.52 -8.82
C PRO A 24 -16.47 4.64 -9.36
N VAL A 25 -15.40 5.28 -9.83
CA VAL A 25 -14.22 4.56 -10.33
C VAL A 25 -13.55 3.80 -9.17
N TRP A 26 -13.49 4.45 -8.01
CA TRP A 26 -12.92 3.95 -6.77
C TRP A 26 -14.03 3.58 -5.78
N ASP A 27 -13.88 2.45 -5.10
CA ASP A 27 -14.83 1.96 -4.09
C ASP A 27 -14.53 2.50 -2.69
N MET A 28 -13.29 2.92 -2.45
CA MET A 28 -12.80 3.40 -1.16
C MET A 28 -11.69 4.44 -1.36
N THR A 29 -11.49 5.30 -0.38
CA THR A 29 -10.37 6.25 -0.33
C THR A 29 -9.63 6.10 1.01
N ILE A 30 -8.30 6.00 0.96
CA ILE A 30 -7.40 5.99 2.12
C ILE A 30 -6.27 6.97 1.84
N ASP A 31 -6.18 8.08 2.55
CA ASP A 31 -5.21 9.15 2.27
C ASP A 31 -3.84 8.91 2.91
N ILE A 32 -3.05 8.02 2.30
CA ILE A 32 -1.66 7.77 2.73
C ILE A 32 -0.70 8.88 2.27
N LYS A 33 -1.06 9.62 1.22
CA LYS A 33 -0.21 10.69 0.66
C LYS A 33 -0.02 11.84 1.63
N SER A 34 -1.02 12.13 2.45
CA SER A 34 -0.87 13.07 3.57
C SER A 34 0.35 12.75 4.44
N ILE A 35 0.59 11.47 4.76
CA ILE A 35 1.73 10.99 5.56
C ILE A 35 3.03 11.11 4.76
N LEU A 36 3.02 10.66 3.49
CA LEU A 36 4.21 10.71 2.63
C LEU A 36 4.68 12.13 2.36
N HIS A 37 3.77 13.11 2.34
CA HIS A 37 4.08 14.50 2.00
C HIS A 37 4.58 15.35 3.18
N GLU A 38 4.60 14.83 4.42
CA GLU A 38 4.99 15.61 5.61
C GLU A 38 6.48 16.02 5.62
N ASP A 39 7.38 15.13 5.20
CA ASP A 39 8.84 15.37 5.17
C ASP A 39 9.54 14.52 4.10
N GLN A 40 9.18 14.73 2.84
CA GLN A 40 9.69 13.93 1.70
C GLN A 40 11.21 13.97 1.53
N SER A 41 11.88 15.01 2.02
CA SER A 41 13.33 15.13 1.93
C SER A 41 14.08 14.21 2.89
N ASN A 42 13.39 13.69 3.90
CA ASN A 42 14.01 12.89 4.94
C ASN A 42 14.07 11.42 4.53
N THR A 43 15.30 10.97 4.25
CA THR A 43 15.60 9.61 3.79
C THR A 43 16.24 8.77 4.89
N SER A 44 16.16 9.19 6.17
CA SER A 44 16.71 8.42 7.28
C SER A 44 15.88 7.17 7.55
N ASN A 45 16.53 6.13 8.09
CA ASN A 45 15.87 4.88 8.45
C ASN A 45 14.80 5.09 9.52
N GLU A 46 15.04 5.98 10.50
CA GLU A 46 14.06 6.34 11.53
C GLU A 46 12.81 6.97 10.92
N HIS A 47 13.01 7.83 9.92
CA HIS A 47 11.90 8.45 9.22
C HIS A 47 11.12 7.41 8.39
N ALA A 48 11.82 6.57 7.62
CA ALA A 48 11.21 5.51 6.82
C ALA A 48 10.38 4.55 7.67
N ALA A 49 10.94 4.03 8.77
CA ALA A 49 10.23 3.17 9.70
C ALA A 49 8.99 3.86 10.29
N LYS A 50 9.11 5.13 10.70
CA LYS A 50 7.97 5.91 11.23
C LYS A 50 6.87 6.09 10.19
N VAL A 51 7.22 6.37 8.93
CA VAL A 51 6.27 6.52 7.82
C VAL A 51 5.58 5.18 7.52
N ALA A 52 6.35 4.09 7.41
CA ALA A 52 5.82 2.73 7.21
C ALA A 52 4.78 2.39 8.27
N ASN A 53 5.15 2.50 9.56
CA ASN A 53 4.27 2.20 10.69
C ASN A 53 2.97 3.00 10.66
N ARG A 54 3.05 4.30 10.34
CA ARG A 54 1.86 5.16 10.26
C ARG A 54 0.94 4.77 9.11
N ILE A 55 1.50 4.40 7.95
CA ILE A 55 0.71 3.94 6.80
C ILE A 55 0.07 2.58 7.13
N GLY A 56 0.82 1.63 7.70
CA GLY A 56 0.31 0.33 8.14
C GLY A 56 -0.87 0.46 9.11
N ALA A 57 -0.70 1.29 10.16
CA ALA A 57 -1.77 1.57 11.12
C ALA A 57 -3.01 2.23 10.47
N LEU A 58 -2.79 3.19 9.55
CA LEU A 58 -3.89 3.83 8.82
C LEU A 58 -4.65 2.81 7.97
N LEU A 59 -3.95 1.97 7.21
CA LEU A 59 -4.55 0.90 6.41
C LEU A 59 -5.37 -0.04 7.29
N ARG A 60 -4.78 -0.55 8.39
CA ARG A 60 -5.45 -1.45 9.33
C ARG A 60 -6.75 -0.87 9.89
N SER A 61 -6.77 0.42 10.20
CA SER A 61 -7.97 1.11 10.70
C SER A 61 -9.01 1.43 9.62
N SER A 62 -8.60 1.49 8.34
CA SER A 62 -9.46 1.96 7.25
C SER A 62 -10.11 0.81 6.47
N VAL A 63 -9.47 -0.36 6.41
CA VAL A 63 -9.97 -1.51 5.65
C VAL A 63 -10.89 -2.39 6.50
N PRO A 64 -11.80 -3.16 5.88
CA PRO A 64 -12.59 -4.14 6.61
C PRO A 64 -11.69 -5.15 7.32
N THR A 65 -11.92 -5.39 8.62
CA THR A 65 -11.13 -6.34 9.43
C THR A 65 -11.06 -7.73 8.80
N ALA A 66 -12.14 -8.17 8.16
CA ALA A 66 -12.21 -9.45 7.46
C ALA A 66 -11.20 -9.59 6.31
N TRP A 67 -10.58 -8.51 5.82
CA TRP A 67 -9.50 -8.54 4.83
C TRP A 67 -8.14 -8.84 5.47
N LEU A 68 -7.97 -8.62 6.78
CA LEU A 68 -6.71 -8.79 7.51
C LEU A 68 -6.72 -9.97 8.48
N GLU A 69 -7.81 -10.75 8.53
CA GLU A 69 -7.97 -11.84 9.49
C GLU A 69 -7.65 -13.19 8.85
N TYR A 70 -6.59 -13.87 9.29
CA TYR A 70 -6.09 -15.13 8.70
C TYR A 70 -7.14 -16.25 8.60
N GLY A 71 -8.19 -16.23 9.44
CA GLY A 71 -9.30 -17.19 9.42
C GLY A 71 -10.51 -16.78 8.58
N SER A 72 -10.52 -15.57 8.02
CA SER A 72 -11.63 -15.04 7.23
C SER A 72 -11.58 -15.58 5.80
N SER A 73 -12.74 -15.94 5.24
CA SER A 73 -12.86 -16.30 3.82
C SER A 73 -12.62 -15.11 2.86
N ARG A 74 -12.53 -13.90 3.41
CA ARG A 74 -12.30 -12.65 2.67
C ARG A 74 -10.91 -12.06 2.90
N VAL A 75 -10.02 -12.82 3.55
CA VAL A 75 -8.65 -12.36 3.80
C VAL A 75 -7.96 -12.05 2.47
N ASP A 76 -7.32 -10.89 2.40
CA ASP A 76 -6.45 -10.49 1.31
C ASP A 76 -5.01 -10.61 1.83
N PHE A 77 -4.37 -11.74 1.53
CA PHE A 77 -3.01 -12.02 2.02
C PHE A 77 -1.99 -11.00 1.54
N THR A 78 -2.15 -10.42 0.35
CA THR A 78 -1.26 -9.36 -0.12
C THR A 78 -1.38 -8.12 0.74
N LEU A 79 -2.61 -7.69 1.05
CA LEU A 79 -2.80 -6.56 1.94
C LEU A 79 -2.31 -6.86 3.37
N LEU A 80 -2.57 -8.07 3.87
CA LEU A 80 -2.15 -8.49 5.20
C LEU A 80 -0.62 -8.42 5.35
N GLU A 81 0.12 -8.99 4.38
CA GLU A 81 1.59 -8.96 4.35
C GLU A 81 2.11 -7.51 4.29
N ILE A 82 1.51 -6.64 3.47
CA ILE A 82 1.90 -5.22 3.39
C ILE A 82 1.68 -4.52 4.75
N VAL A 83 0.51 -4.69 5.35
CA VAL A 83 0.16 -4.03 6.62
C VAL A 83 1.07 -4.51 7.75
N GLU A 84 1.25 -5.82 7.87
CA GLU A 84 2.12 -6.40 8.91
C GLU A 84 3.58 -6.02 8.70
N GLY A 85 4.08 -6.04 7.45
CA GLY A 85 5.44 -5.60 7.13
C GLY A 85 5.67 -4.12 7.44
N MET A 86 4.71 -3.25 7.12
CA MET A 86 4.79 -1.83 7.44
C MET A 86 4.78 -1.55 8.95
N GLU A 87 3.98 -2.30 9.72
CA GLU A 87 3.90 -2.18 11.18
C GLU A 87 5.08 -2.85 11.92
N ALA A 88 5.80 -3.75 11.26
CA ALA A 88 6.98 -4.41 11.82
C ALA A 88 8.30 -3.69 11.49
N GLN A 89 8.26 -2.64 10.65
CA GLN A 89 9.45 -1.93 10.21
C GLN A 89 10.08 -1.16 11.39
N GLU A 90 11.36 -1.41 11.65
CA GLU A 90 12.18 -0.75 12.65
C GLU A 90 13.37 -0.04 11.98
N PRO A 91 13.96 1.00 12.60
CA PRO A 91 15.10 1.73 12.00
C PRO A 91 16.34 0.85 11.73
N ASP A 92 16.45 -0.27 12.44
CA ASP A 92 17.54 -1.24 12.42
C ASP A 92 17.15 -2.59 11.79
N SER A 93 15.97 -2.72 11.15
CA SER A 93 15.49 -3.97 10.53
C SER A 93 16.46 -4.60 9.50
N TYR A 94 17.44 -3.84 9.02
CA TYR A 94 18.47 -4.28 8.08
C TYR A 94 19.88 -3.88 8.54
N GLU A 95 20.11 -3.80 9.87
CA GLU A 95 21.44 -3.51 10.40
C GLU A 95 22.47 -4.54 9.92
N GLY A 96 23.58 -4.05 9.37
CA GLY A 96 24.64 -4.88 8.79
C GLY A 96 24.44 -5.24 7.31
N GLU A 97 23.26 -4.96 6.73
CA GLU A 97 23.05 -5.07 5.30
C GLU A 97 23.58 -3.84 4.55
N THR A 98 24.27 -4.07 3.44
CA THR A 98 24.86 -2.97 2.63
C THR A 98 24.06 -2.63 1.38
N ALA A 99 23.12 -3.49 1.00
CA ALA A 99 22.39 -3.39 -0.26
C ALA A 99 20.91 -3.08 -0.08
N PHE A 100 20.43 -3.04 1.17
CA PHE A 100 19.02 -2.90 1.47
C PHE A 100 18.83 -2.13 2.78
N THR A 101 17.91 -1.18 2.78
CA THR A 101 17.62 -0.30 3.91
C THR A 101 16.11 -0.34 4.23
N PRO A 102 15.70 0.10 5.43
CA PRO A 102 14.28 0.30 5.74
C PRO A 102 13.56 1.22 4.74
N LEU A 103 14.27 2.17 4.12
CA LEU A 103 13.71 3.01 3.06
C LEU A 103 13.44 2.21 1.77
N ASP A 104 14.34 1.32 1.39
CA ASP A 104 14.14 0.44 0.22
C ASP A 104 12.94 -0.48 0.44
N ASP A 105 12.79 -1.00 1.65
CA ASP A 105 11.67 -1.86 2.00
C ASP A 105 10.33 -1.11 2.03
N LEU A 106 10.31 0.10 2.62
CA LEU A 106 9.15 0.99 2.52
C LEU A 106 8.75 1.23 1.05
N ASN A 107 9.71 1.55 0.18
CA ASN A 107 9.44 1.77 -1.24
C ASN A 107 8.87 0.51 -1.91
N ASN A 108 9.43 -0.67 -1.63
CA ASN A 108 8.93 -1.94 -2.16
C ASN A 108 7.50 -2.24 -1.69
N MET A 109 7.18 -1.95 -0.42
CA MET A 109 5.83 -2.12 0.10
C MET A 109 4.84 -1.10 -0.47
N LEU A 110 5.28 0.14 -0.71
CA LEU A 110 4.47 1.16 -1.40
C LEU A 110 4.14 0.75 -2.83
N ASP A 111 5.10 0.21 -3.58
CA ASP A 111 4.87 -0.31 -4.93
C ASP A 111 3.82 -1.43 -4.93
N GLN A 112 3.95 -2.38 -4.01
CA GLN A 112 2.96 -3.45 -3.84
C GLN A 112 1.59 -2.91 -3.43
N LEU A 113 1.54 -1.89 -2.58
CA LEU A 113 0.31 -1.23 -2.15
C LEU A 113 -0.38 -0.50 -3.31
N TYR A 114 0.36 0.17 -4.19
CA TYR A 114 -0.19 0.81 -5.40
C TYR A 114 -0.80 -0.22 -6.36
N ASP A 115 -0.10 -1.33 -6.58
CA ASP A 115 -0.61 -2.41 -7.44
C ASP A 115 -1.82 -3.13 -6.82
N TRP A 116 -1.86 -3.25 -5.49
CA TRP A 116 -3.03 -3.73 -4.76
C TRP A 116 -4.21 -2.75 -4.88
N SER A 117 -3.97 -1.46 -4.65
CA SER A 117 -5.01 -0.43 -4.63
C SER A 117 -5.68 -0.27 -5.99
N ASP A 118 -4.90 -0.35 -7.08
CA ASP A 118 -5.44 -0.33 -8.44
C ASP A 118 -6.38 -1.51 -8.69
N ARG A 119 -6.01 -2.72 -8.25
CA ARG A 119 -6.82 -3.94 -8.42
C ARG A 119 -8.11 -3.87 -7.58
N GLN A 120 -7.99 -3.49 -6.31
CA GLN A 120 -9.12 -3.41 -5.37
C GLN A 120 -9.93 -2.12 -5.49
N ARG A 121 -9.52 -1.21 -6.39
CA ARG A 121 -10.17 0.08 -6.63
C ARG A 121 -10.23 0.93 -5.35
N VAL A 122 -9.10 1.00 -4.65
CA VAL A 122 -8.87 1.89 -3.52
C VAL A 122 -8.07 3.10 -4.00
N TRP A 123 -8.57 4.30 -3.75
CA TRP A 123 -7.84 5.54 -4.02
C TRP A 123 -6.92 5.88 -2.85
N LEU A 124 -5.62 6.06 -3.09
CA LEU A 124 -4.62 6.30 -2.05
C LEU A 124 -4.39 7.78 -1.68
N GLY A 125 -5.36 8.64 -2.01
CA GLY A 125 -5.31 10.08 -1.73
C GLY A 125 -4.81 10.93 -2.91
N PRO A 126 -5.08 12.25 -2.88
CA PRO A 126 -4.65 13.22 -3.88
C PRO A 126 -3.13 13.43 -3.91
#